data_AF-A0A974CTH6-F1
#
_entry.id   AF-A0A974CTH6-F1
#
_cell.length_a   1.000
_cell.length_b   1.000
_cell.length_c   1.000
_cell.angle_alpha   90.00
_cell.angle_beta   90.00
_cell.angle_gamma   90.00
#
_symmetry.space_group_name_H-M   'P 1'
#
loop_
_entity.id
_entity.type
_entity.pdbx_description
1 polymer ?
#
loop_
_entity_poly.entity_id
_entity_poly.type
_entity_poly.pdbx_seq_one_letter_code
_entity_poly.pdbx_strand_id
1 'polypeptide(L)'
;MLALWTWSGTLLHVLWDCAAIQKYWSEILSICNDKLKLSIEATPAAVLQHHNTTLQHLYNKSLTQYALNAAKILIPCKWKSTLLPTLSEWRAQMEENRKFEEIHAKS
;
A
#
# COMPACT_ATOMS: atom_id res chain seq x y z
N MET A 1 16.08 19.04 -28.86
CA MET A 1 16.70 17.85 -28.26
C MET A 1 15.93 17.56 -26.96
N LEU A 2 14.85 16.78 -27.04
CA LEU A 2 14.00 16.41 -25.90
C LEU A 2 14.35 14.97 -25.54
N ALA A 3 15.18 14.79 -24.53
CA ALA A 3 15.47 13.48 -23.95
C ALA A 3 14.58 13.27 -22.71
N LEU A 4 14.32 11.99 -22.41
CA LEU A 4 13.87 11.43 -21.12
C LEU A 4 12.37 11.16 -20.93
N TRP A 5 11.78 10.33 -21.80
CA TRP A 5 10.65 9.47 -21.40
C TRP A 5 10.82 8.05 -21.96
N THR A 6 11.90 7.36 -21.59
CA THR A 6 11.97 5.89 -21.77
C THR A 6 11.36 5.25 -20.53
N TRP A 7 10.06 4.96 -20.56
CA TRP A 7 9.36 4.20 -19.52
C TRP A 7 9.73 2.71 -19.63
N SER A 8 10.96 2.36 -19.26
CA SER A 8 11.40 0.97 -19.15
C SER A 8 11.13 0.45 -17.74
N GLY A 9 9.87 0.17 -17.41
CA GLY A 9 9.47 -0.36 -16.11
C GLY A 9 8.25 -1.26 -16.21
N THR A 10 8.26 -2.40 -15.53
CA THR A 10 7.10 -3.29 -15.39
C THR A 10 6.12 -2.74 -14.34
N LEU A 11 4.90 -3.27 -14.28
CA LEU A 11 3.97 -2.94 -13.19
C LEU A 11 4.59 -3.25 -11.82
N LEU A 12 5.34 -4.34 -11.72
CA LEU A 12 6.08 -4.71 -10.50
C LEU A 12 7.15 -3.68 -10.15
N HIS A 13 7.85 -3.12 -11.15
CA HIS A 13 8.83 -2.07 -10.90
C HIS A 13 8.20 -0.83 -10.25
N VAL A 14 7.06 -0.38 -10.77
CA VAL A 14 6.39 0.82 -10.25
C VAL A 14 5.71 0.59 -8.91
N LEU A 15 5.18 -0.62 -8.67
CA LEU A 15 4.50 -0.93 -7.42
C LEU A 15 5.43 -1.45 -6.32
N TRP A 16 6.62 -1.94 -6.66
CA TRP A 16 7.52 -2.63 -5.73
C TRP A 16 8.99 -2.35 -5.99
N ASP A 17 9.58 -2.74 -7.13
CA ASP A 17 11.06 -2.85 -7.24
C ASP A 17 11.80 -1.51 -7.21
N CYS A 18 11.14 -0.40 -7.57
CA CYS A 18 11.76 0.92 -7.58
C CYS A 18 12.25 1.31 -6.17
N ALA A 19 13.51 1.74 -6.04
CA ALA A 19 14.12 2.08 -4.75
C ALA A 19 13.33 3.15 -3.96
N ALA A 20 12.74 4.12 -4.67
CA ALA A 20 11.89 5.15 -4.09
C ALA A 20 10.61 4.55 -3.47
N ILE A 21 10.02 3.56 -4.14
CA ILE A 21 8.82 2.85 -3.69
C ILE A 21 9.16 1.84 -2.58
N GLN A 22 10.32 1.18 -2.64
CA GLN A 22 10.83 0.35 -1.56
C GLN A 22 10.99 1.12 -0.25
N LYS A 23 11.47 2.37 -0.32
CA LYS A 23 11.55 3.24 0.87
C LYS A 23 10.16 3.49 1.46
N TYR A 24 9.19 3.85 0.62
CA TYR A 24 7.80 4.04 1.05
C TYR A 24 7.22 2.77 1.70
N TRP A 25 7.39 1.60 1.07
CA TRP A 25 6.93 0.33 1.65
C TRP A 25 7.62 0.00 2.97
N SER A 26 8.92 0.27 3.11
CA SER A 26 9.67 0.01 4.33
C SER A 26 9.12 0.81 5.51
N GLU A 27 8.78 2.09 5.30
CA GLU A 27 8.20 2.94 6.33
C GLU A 27 6.79 2.44 6.75
N ILE A 28 5.96 2.04 5.77
CA ILE A 28 4.63 1.48 6.03
C ILE A 28 4.74 0.16 6.80
N LEU A 29 5.58 -0.77 6.35
CA LEU A 29 5.76 -2.08 6.96
C LEU A 29 6.33 -1.98 8.37
N SER A 30 7.24 -1.04 8.63
CA SER A 30 7.71 -0.76 10.00
C SER A 30 6.55 -0.34 10.90
N ILE A 31 5.67 0.57 10.46
CA ILE A 31 4.51 0.95 11.27
C ILE A 31 3.58 -0.26 11.49
N CYS A 32 3.26 -1.00 10.43
CA CYS A 32 2.38 -2.17 10.50
C CYS A 32 2.92 -3.27 11.43
N ASN A 33 4.21 -3.58 11.35
CA ASN A 33 4.80 -4.68 12.11
C ASN A 33 5.21 -4.25 13.51
N ASP A 34 5.81 -3.07 13.66
CA ASP A 34 6.40 -2.65 14.93
C ASP A 34 5.38 -2.01 15.85
N LYS A 35 4.45 -1.21 15.30
CA LYS A 35 3.44 -0.47 16.07
C LYS A 35 2.10 -1.20 16.12
N LEU A 36 1.64 -1.73 15.00
CA LEU A 36 0.34 -2.40 14.90
C LEU A 36 0.41 -3.92 15.09
N LYS A 37 1.62 -4.51 15.15
CA LYS A 37 1.85 -5.93 15.39
C LYS A 37 1.18 -6.86 14.36
N LEU A 38 1.14 -6.46 13.09
CA LEU A 38 0.43 -7.16 12.01
C LEU A 38 1.21 -8.30 11.32
N SER A 39 2.49 -8.50 11.63
CA SER A 39 3.35 -9.58 11.11
C SER A 39 3.28 -9.80 9.59
N ILE A 40 3.40 -8.72 8.82
CA ILE A 40 3.36 -8.70 7.35
C ILE A 40 4.76 -9.00 6.79
N GLU A 41 4.85 -9.97 5.89
CA GLU A 41 6.08 -10.28 5.17
C GLU A 41 6.41 -9.18 4.14
N ALA A 42 7.68 -8.79 4.05
CA ALA A 42 8.16 -7.77 3.11
C ALA A 42 8.40 -8.37 1.70
N THR A 43 7.38 -8.99 1.12
CA THR A 43 7.41 -9.53 -0.25
C THR A 43 6.31 -8.92 -1.12
N PRO A 44 6.50 -8.84 -2.45
CA PRO A 44 5.45 -8.33 -3.33
C PRO A 44 4.20 -9.22 -3.30
N ALA A 45 4.37 -10.52 -3.08
CA ALA A 45 3.25 -11.46 -2.93
C ALA A 45 2.39 -11.12 -1.71
N ALA A 46 3.00 -10.90 -0.54
CA ALA A 46 2.26 -10.52 0.66
C ALA A 46 1.69 -9.10 0.57
N VAL A 47 2.48 -8.13 0.13
CA VAL A 47 2.10 -6.70 0.15
C VAL A 47 1.11 -6.33 -0.97
N LEU A 48 1.36 -6.76 -2.20
CA LEU A 48 0.53 -6.37 -3.34
C LEU A 48 -0.65 -7.31 -3.57
N GLN A 49 -0.43 -8.61 -3.34
CA GLN A 49 -1.40 -9.66 -3.67
C GLN A 49 -2.07 -10.27 -2.42
N HIS A 50 -1.68 -9.83 -1.22
CA HIS A 50 -2.22 -10.35 0.04
C HIS A 50 -1.98 -11.85 0.25
N HIS A 51 -0.90 -12.41 -0.32
CA HIS A 51 -0.55 -13.81 -0.07
C HIS A 51 -0.17 -13.99 1.41
N ASN A 52 -0.96 -14.78 2.14
CA ASN A 52 -0.74 -15.07 3.55
C ASN A 52 -1.44 -16.38 3.96
N THR A 53 -1.18 -16.87 5.17
CA THR A 53 -1.74 -18.14 5.70
C THR A 53 -3.07 -17.99 6.45
N THR A 54 -3.59 -16.76 6.58
CA THR A 54 -4.85 -16.47 7.28
C THR A 54 -6.03 -16.91 6.41
N LEU A 55 -7.04 -17.52 7.03
CA LEU A 55 -8.27 -17.88 6.33
C LEU A 55 -8.92 -16.63 5.72
N GLN A 56 -9.37 -16.74 4.47
CA GLN A 56 -9.85 -15.60 3.68
C GLN A 56 -10.93 -14.78 4.40
N HIS A 57 -11.89 -15.43 5.07
CA HIS A 57 -12.96 -14.72 5.78
C HIS A 57 -12.49 -13.92 7.00
N LEU A 58 -11.36 -14.31 7.62
CA LEU A 58 -10.74 -13.57 8.72
C LEU A 58 -9.83 -12.45 8.20
N TYR A 59 -9.20 -12.68 7.04
CA TYR A 59 -8.37 -11.69 6.40
C TYR A 59 -9.19 -10.57 5.75
N ASN A 60 -10.36 -10.90 5.21
CA ASN A 60 -11.32 -9.94 4.71
C ASN A 60 -11.70 -8.97 5.83
N LYS A 61 -11.59 -7.67 5.56
CA LYS A 61 -11.80 -6.60 6.54
C LYS A 61 -10.81 -6.59 7.71
N SER A 62 -9.67 -7.28 7.57
CA SER A 62 -8.59 -7.17 8.54
C SER A 62 -7.88 -5.81 8.43
N LEU A 63 -7.32 -5.35 9.55
CA LEU A 63 -6.50 -4.13 9.57
C LEU A 63 -5.32 -4.23 8.58
N THR A 64 -4.75 -5.43 8.42
CA THR A 64 -3.70 -5.72 7.44
C THR A 64 -4.16 -5.43 6.02
N GLN A 65 -5.33 -5.95 5.62
CA GLN A 65 -5.87 -5.71 4.28
C GLN A 65 -6.12 -4.22 4.04
N TYR A 66 -6.71 -3.51 5.01
CA TYR A 66 -6.95 -2.08 4.89
C TYR A 66 -5.66 -1.26 4.79
N ALA A 67 -4.67 -1.55 5.64
CA ALA A 67 -3.37 -0.88 5.65
C ALA A 67 -2.65 -1.00 4.30
N LEU A 68 -2.59 -2.22 3.77
CA LEU A 68 -1.91 -2.50 2.49
C LEU A 68 -2.67 -1.88 1.31
N ASN A 69 -4.00 -1.98 1.29
CA ASN A 69 -4.80 -1.39 0.20
C ASN A 69 -4.74 0.15 0.20
N ALA A 70 -4.81 0.77 1.36
CA ALA A 70 -4.65 2.21 1.51
C ALA A 70 -3.29 2.69 0.98
N ALA A 71 -2.21 1.93 1.26
CA ALA A 71 -0.89 2.28 0.76
C ALA A 71 -0.77 2.07 -0.76
N LYS A 72 -1.28 0.94 -1.26
CA LYS A 72 -1.19 0.51 -2.67
C LYS A 72 -1.92 1.46 -3.61
N ILE A 73 -3.11 1.95 -3.23
CA ILE A 73 -3.94 2.80 -4.10
C ILE A 73 -3.31 4.19 -4.33
N LEU A 74 -2.47 4.67 -3.42
CA LEU A 74 -1.83 5.98 -3.53
C LEU A 74 -0.71 6.02 -4.58
N ILE A 75 -0.05 4.89 -4.85
CA ILE A 75 1.04 4.80 -5.84
C ILE A 75 0.56 5.24 -7.23
N PRO A 76 -0.49 4.65 -7.83
CA PRO A 76 -1.00 5.09 -9.13
C PRO A 76 -1.58 6.50 -9.11
N CYS A 77 -2.05 7.02 -7.97
CA CYS A 77 -2.49 8.42 -7.86
C CYS A 77 -1.37 9.44 -8.09
N LYS A 78 -0.10 9.02 -7.95
CA LYS A 78 1.08 9.84 -8.24
C LYS A 78 1.73 9.53 -9.60
N TRP A 79 1.07 8.72 -10.43
CA TRP A 79 1.58 8.31 -11.74
C TRP A 79 1.92 9.51 -12.64
N LYS A 80 2.97 9.39 -13.45
CA LYS A 80 3.54 10.48 -14.29
C LYS A 80 4.04 11.71 -13.52
N SER A 81 4.17 11.64 -12.20
CA SER A 81 4.83 12.68 -11.39
C SER A 81 6.14 12.16 -10.78
N THR A 82 6.98 13.09 -10.33
CA THR A 82 8.17 12.78 -9.52
C THR A 82 7.85 12.60 -8.03
N LEU A 83 6.56 12.73 -7.65
CA LEU A 83 6.12 12.66 -6.27
C LEU A 83 5.91 11.20 -5.84
N LEU A 84 6.20 10.93 -4.58
CA LEU A 84 5.90 9.66 -3.92
C LEU A 84 4.75 9.84 -2.94
N PRO A 85 3.95 8.80 -2.69
CA PRO A 85 3.03 8.81 -1.55
C PRO A 85 3.79 9.04 -0.24
N THR A 86 3.14 9.77 0.66
CA THR A 86 3.68 10.06 2.00
C THR A 86 2.95 9.26 3.07
N LEU A 87 3.58 9.10 4.24
CA LEU A 87 2.93 8.51 5.41
C LEU A 87 1.67 9.27 5.86
N SER A 88 1.63 10.59 5.64
CA SER A 88 0.46 11.41 5.95
C SER A 88 -0.72 11.06 5.04
N GLU A 89 -0.47 10.94 3.73
CA GLU A 89 -1.48 10.53 2.76
C GLU A 89 -1.99 9.12 3.04
N TRP A 90 -1.09 8.20 3.40
CA TRP A 90 -1.49 6.85 3.81
C TRP A 90 -2.40 6.85 5.05
N ARG A 91 -2.07 7.62 6.09
CA ARG A 91 -2.93 7.76 7.27
C ARG A 91 -4.28 8.37 6.94
N ALA A 92 -4.30 9.38 6.08
CA ALA A 92 -5.55 9.99 5.62
C ALA A 92 -6.40 8.97 4.84
N GLN A 93 -5.80 8.17 3.97
CA GLN A 93 -6.49 7.10 3.24
C GLN A 93 -7.02 6.01 4.18
N MET A 94 -6.27 5.66 5.23
CA MET A 94 -6.71 4.73 6.27
C MET A 94 -7.93 5.24 7.03
N GLU A 95 -7.92 6.52 7.41
CA GLU A 95 -9.04 7.16 8.08
C GLU A 95 -10.28 7.25 7.18
N GLU A 96 -10.07 7.52 5.89
CA GLU A 96 -11.16 7.54 4.91
C GLU A 96 -11.79 6.14 4.74
N ASN A 97 -10.99 5.09 4.60
CA ASN A 97 -11.48 3.71 4.56
C ASN A 97 -12.28 3.36 5.83
N ARG A 98 -11.82 3.79 7.01
CA ARG A 98 -12.50 3.57 8.29
C ARG A 98 -13.89 4.20 8.32
N LYS A 99 -14.05 5.43 7.83
CA LYS A 99 -15.34 6.12 7.75
C LYS A 99 -16.32 5.39 6.83
N PHE A 100 -15.87 4.89 5.67
CA PHE A 100 -16.73 4.12 4.77
C PHE A 100 -17.25 2.84 5.43
N GLU A 101 -16.42 2.15 6.21
CA GLU A 101 -16.86 0.96 6.96
C GLU A 101 -17.88 1.31 8.05
N GLU A 102 -17.73 2.44 8.74
CA GLU A 102 -18.72 2.90 9.74
C GLU A 102 -20.09 3.20 9.13
N ILE A 103 -20.13 3.73 7.91
CA ILE A 103 -21.37 3.98 7.18
C ILE A 103 -22.05 2.65 6.82
N HIS A 104 -21.29 1.70 6.25
CA HIS A 104 -21.81 0.37 5.90
C HIS A 104 -22.26 -0.45 7.12
N ALA A 105 -21.64 -0.26 8.28
CA ALA A 105 -22.06 -0.96 9.50
C ALA A 105 -23.40 -0.45 10.07
N LYS A 106 -23.87 0.73 9.65
CA LYS A 106 -25.09 1.38 10.15
C LYS A 106 -26.29 1.26 9.19
N SER A 107 -26.10 0.74 7.97
CA SER A 107 -27.16 0.47 7.00
C SER A 107 -27.64 -0.97 7.08
#